data_AF-A0A3M1JZ00-F1
#
_entry.id   AF-A0A3M1JZ00-F1
#
_cell.length_a   1.000
_cell.length_b   1.000
_cell.length_c   1.000
_cell.angle_alpha   90.00
_cell.angle_beta   90.00
_cell.angle_gamma   90.00
#
_symmetry.space_group_name_H-M   'P 1'
#
loop_
_entity.id
_entity.type
_entity.pdbx_description
1 polymer ?
#
loop_
_entity_poly.entity_id
_entity_poly.type
_entity_poly.pdbx_seq_one_letter_code
_entity_poly.pdbx_strand_id
1 'polypeptide(L)' 'MSDLFDVPGGADGADSQRPLADRLRPATLDEVVGQEHLLGESGP' A
#
# COMPACT_ATOMS: atom_id res chain seq x y z
N MET A 1 -18.28 17.87 -18.79
CA MET A 1 -17.54 16.63 -19.11
C MET A 1 -16.99 16.13 -17.79
N SER A 2 -17.44 14.97 -17.31
CA SER A 2 -16.91 14.35 -16.09
C SER A 2 -15.57 13.69 -16.40
N ASP A 3 -14.57 13.87 -15.54
CA ASP A 3 -13.23 13.31 -15.72
C ASP A 3 -13.23 11.80 -15.40
N LEU A 4 -12.55 11.01 -16.23
CA LEU A 4 -12.52 9.54 -16.16
C LEU A 4 -11.77 9.03 -14.92
N PHE A 5 -10.94 9.87 -14.32
CA PHE A 5 -10.19 9.57 -13.10
C PHE A 5 -10.78 10.23 -11.85
N ASP A 6 -11.93 10.89 -11.98
CA ASP A 6 -12.62 11.48 -10.83
C ASP A 6 -13.28 10.36 -10.02
N VAL A 7 -12.73 10.09 -8.84
CA VAL A 7 -13.30 9.14 -7.87
C VAL A 7 -14.16 9.96 -6.90
N PRO A 8 -15.50 9.91 -7.00
CA PRO A 8 -16.36 10.66 -6.11
C PRO A 8 -16.25 10.10 -4.69
N GLY A 9 -15.76 10.91 -3.75
CA GLY A 9 -15.56 10.56 -2.33
C GLY A 9 -14.11 10.28 -1.95
N GLY A 10 -13.22 11.25 -2.20
CA GLY A 10 -11.78 11.17 -1.94
C GLY A 10 -11.39 10.57 -0.58
N ALA A 11 -10.17 10.00 -0.55
CA ALA A 11 -9.35 9.40 0.52
C ALA A 11 -10.02 8.88 1.81
N ASP A 12 -10.85 9.67 2.49
CA ASP A 12 -11.35 9.43 3.84
C ASP A 12 -12.37 8.27 3.93
N GLY A 13 -13.09 7.96 2.85
CA GLY A 13 -14.01 6.80 2.79
C GLY A 13 -13.39 5.51 2.25
N ALA A 14 -12.24 5.62 1.58
CA ALA A 14 -11.65 4.53 0.81
C ALA A 14 -11.12 3.40 1.70
N ASP A 15 -10.57 3.70 2.88
CA ASP A 15 -9.97 2.68 3.74
C ASP A 15 -10.97 1.65 4.26
N SER A 16 -12.22 2.05 4.51
CA SER A 16 -13.28 1.12 4.93
C SER A 16 -13.70 0.13 3.83
N GLN A 17 -13.49 0.49 2.56
CA GLN A 17 -13.84 -0.32 1.39
C GLN A 17 -12.65 -1.16 0.88
N ARG A 18 -11.43 -0.88 1.35
CA ARG A 18 -10.23 -1.62 0.92
C ARG A 18 -10.17 -3.01 1.57
N PRO A 19 -9.76 -4.05 0.80
CA PRO A 19 -9.50 -5.37 1.34
C PRO A 19 -8.57 -5.30 2.56
N LEU A 20 -8.76 -6.20 3.53
CA LEU A 20 -7.94 -6.23 4.74
C LEU A 20 -6.44 -6.29 4.42
N ALA A 21 -6.05 -7.07 3.42
CA ALA A 21 -4.66 -7.19 2.98
C ALA A 21 -4.07 -5.85 2.52
N ASP A 22 -4.84 -5.01 1.83
CA ASP A 22 -4.37 -3.70 1.36
C ASP A 22 -4.22 -2.69 2.49
N ARG A 23 -5.06 -2.80 3.53
CA ARG A 23 -4.94 -1.99 4.75
C ARG A 23 -3.76 -2.39 5.63
N LEU A 24 -3.37 -3.66 5.59
CA LEU A 24 -2.25 -4.21 6.37
C LEU A 24 -0.91 -4.15 5.63
N ARG A 25 -0.83 -3.48 4.47
CA ARG A 25 0.43 -3.37 3.75
C ARG A 25 1.45 -2.57 4.58
N PRO A 26 2.72 -3.02 4.62
CA PRO A 26 3.83 -2.25 5.16
C PRO A 26 3.89 -0.85 4.54
N ALA A 27 4.09 0.17 5.36
CA ALA A 27 4.31 1.55 4.93
C ALA A 27 5.82 1.83 4.69
N THR A 28 6.67 1.05 5.35
CA THR A 28 8.13 1.16 5.26
C THR A 28 8.78 -0.18 4.94
N LEU A 29 10.03 -0.14 4.47
CA LEU A 29 10.79 -1.36 4.15
C LEU A 29 11.15 -2.17 5.41
N ASP A 30 11.32 -1.51 6.56
CA ASP A 30 11.65 -2.16 7.83
C ASP A 30 10.50 -3.04 8.37
N GLU A 31 9.27 -2.77 7.93
CA GLU A 31 8.08 -3.55 8.27
C GLU A 31 7.91 -4.80 7.39
N VAL A 32 8.73 -4.96 6.34
CA VAL A 32 8.68 -6.10 5.42
C VAL A 32 9.40 -7.30 6.04
N VAL A 33 8.65 -8.38 6.28
CA VAL A 33 9.16 -9.60 6.94
C VAL A 33 9.57 -10.66 5.90
N GLY A 34 10.71 -11.33 6.12
CA GLY A 34 11.13 -12.50 5.34
C GLY A 34 11.83 -12.18 4.01
N GLN A 35 12.29 -10.94 3.82
CA GLN A 35 12.99 -10.48 2.61
C GLN A 35 14.44 -10.03 2.89
N GLU A 36 15.09 -10.62 3.88
CA GLU A 36 16.42 -10.23 4.36
C GLU A 36 17.50 -10.36 3.27
N HIS A 37 17.37 -11.37 2.39
CA HIS A 37 18.30 -11.58 1.27
C HIS A 37 18.20 -10.51 0.16
N LEU A 38 17.11 -9.73 0.13
CA LEU A 38 16.90 -8.65 -0.84
C LEU A 38 17.05 -7.27 -0.22
N LEU A 39 16.53 -7.09 1.00
CA LEU A 39 16.46 -5.80 1.69
C LEU A 39 17.62 -5.56 2.66
N GLY A 40 18.40 -6.59 2.98
CA GLY A 40 19.58 -6.49 3.84
C GLY A 40 20.78 -5.86 3.13
N GLU A 41 21.82 -5.54 3.92
CA GLU A 41 23.06 -4.92 3.43
C GLU A 41 23.80 -5.72 2.35
N SER A 42 23.61 -7.04 2.34
CA SER A 42 24.19 -7.98 1.37
C SER A 42 23.25 -8.29 0.20
N GLY A 43 22.19 -7.49 0.04
CA GLY A 43 21.28 -7.59 -1.10
C GLY A 43 22.01 -7.44 -2.45
N PRO A 44 21.36 -7.85 -3.55
CA PRO A 44 21.94 -7.85 -4.89
C PRO A 44 22.38 -6.47 -5.39
#